data_AF-A0A8S3GKL3-F1
#
_entry.id   AF-A0A8S3GKL3-F1
#
_cell.length_a   1.000
_cell.length_b   1.000
_cell.length_c   1.000
_cell.angle_alpha   90.00
_cell.angle_beta   90.00
_cell.angle_gamma   90.00
#
_symmetry.space_group_name_H-M   'P 1'
#
loop_
_entity.id
_entity.type
_entity.pdbx_description
1 polymer ?
#
loop_
_entity_poly.entity_id
_entity_poly.type
_entity_poly.pdbx_seq_one_letter_code
_entity_poly.pdbx_strand_id
1 'polypeptide(L)'
;KLDDEFFFEFSTATPTVREFLPYGEVSTLKPTCFLLFNQKIDKNEIFKHLCVVRGDEHKISNKQLELVDETAAKSEFKSFINEKEGNYEQYVAFTFKDDLLKATQYTIQVPEGCPSAEGPLVTTSEWSASFNTYEPLKIIDWFPNTNDEWQKTALPGRTWSLTFNNSLDHSTIKKSLFRFEPEVS
;
A
#
# COMPACT_ATOMS: atom_id res chain seq x y z
N LYS A 1 27.57 -39.57 31.83
CA LYS A 1 28.38 -38.55 31.13
C LYS A 1 28.05 -38.68 29.66
N LEU A 2 27.90 -37.58 28.92
CA LEU A 2 28.03 -37.68 27.47
C LEU A 2 29.53 -37.96 27.23
N ASP A 3 29.83 -39.11 26.63
CA ASP A 3 31.21 -39.55 26.37
C ASP A 3 31.72 -39.09 24.99
N ASP A 4 30.85 -38.48 24.16
CA ASP A 4 31.17 -37.97 22.82
C ASP A 4 30.74 -36.51 22.63
N GLU A 5 31.42 -35.80 21.72
CA GLU A 5 31.03 -34.45 21.29
C GLU A 5 29.70 -34.48 20.53
N PHE A 6 28.71 -33.73 21.01
CA PHE A 6 27.40 -33.59 20.39
C PHE A 6 27.36 -32.36 19.48
N PHE A 7 27.25 -32.59 18.17
CA PHE A 7 27.02 -31.55 17.17
C PHE A 7 25.56 -31.55 16.73
N PHE A 8 24.94 -30.37 16.72
CA PHE A 8 23.59 -30.17 16.21
C PHE A 8 23.56 -28.93 15.31
N GLU A 9 22.98 -29.10 14.13
CA GLU A 9 22.78 -28.04 13.15
C GLU A 9 21.28 -27.79 12.98
N PHE A 10 20.90 -26.52 12.94
CA PHE A 10 19.55 -26.09 12.62
C PHE A 10 19.62 -24.86 11.71
N SER A 11 18.55 -24.64 10.95
CA SER A 11 18.39 -23.46 10.11
C SER A 11 16.98 -22.92 10.25
N THR A 12 16.84 -21.61 10.23
CA THR A 12 15.54 -20.92 10.24
C THR A 12 14.92 -20.98 8.84
N ALA A 13 13.64 -20.63 8.71
CA ALA A 13 12.99 -20.60 7.41
C ALA A 13 13.57 -19.50 6.51
N THR A 14 13.28 -19.57 5.21
CA THR A 14 13.58 -18.47 4.28
C THR A 14 12.62 -17.29 4.53
N PRO A 15 13.07 -16.04 4.35
CA PRO A 15 12.20 -14.88 4.49
C PRO A 15 11.14 -14.89 3.37
N THR A 16 9.88 -14.66 3.71
CA THR A 16 8.77 -14.57 2.75
C THR A 16 7.84 -13.43 3.11
N VAL A 17 7.38 -12.67 2.11
CA VAL A 17 6.37 -11.62 2.31
C VAL A 17 5.00 -12.27 2.54
N ARG A 18 4.36 -11.91 3.65
CA ARG A 18 3.02 -12.36 4.05
C ARG A 18 1.92 -11.37 3.68
N GLU A 19 2.20 -10.07 3.84
CA GLU A 19 1.23 -8.99 3.66
C GLU A 19 1.89 -7.82 2.95
N PHE A 20 1.10 -7.06 2.20
CA PHE A 20 1.55 -5.92 1.41
C PHE A 20 0.57 -4.77 1.50
N LEU A 21 1.04 -3.53 1.63
CA LEU A 21 0.22 -2.35 1.37
C LEU A 21 0.99 -1.43 0.44
N PRO A 22 0.30 -0.63 -0.38
CA PRO A 22 -1.17 -0.54 -0.52
C PRO A 22 -1.76 -1.67 -1.38
N TYR A 23 -3.06 -1.95 -1.21
CA TYR A 23 -3.82 -2.85 -2.11
C TYR A 23 -4.68 -2.04 -3.09
N GLY A 24 -4.78 -2.49 -4.34
CA GLY A 24 -5.72 -1.92 -5.31
C GLY A 24 -5.36 -0.51 -5.77
N GLU A 25 -6.33 0.40 -5.76
CA GLU A 25 -6.13 1.81 -6.15
C GLU A 25 -5.77 2.68 -4.94
N VAL A 26 -4.76 3.55 -5.09
CA VAL A 26 -4.38 4.56 -4.11
C VAL A 26 -4.91 5.94 -4.48
N SER A 27 -5.33 6.71 -3.48
CA SER A 27 -5.82 8.10 -3.62
C SER A 27 -4.71 9.16 -3.56
N THR A 28 -3.45 8.75 -3.47
CA THR A 28 -2.27 9.63 -3.41
C THR A 28 -1.24 9.25 -4.47
N LEU A 29 -0.43 10.22 -4.92
CA LEU A 29 0.71 9.99 -5.80
C LEU A 29 2.01 9.72 -5.03
N LYS A 30 1.97 9.77 -3.70
CA LYS A 30 3.07 9.39 -2.82
C LYS A 30 2.62 8.35 -1.81
N PRO A 31 2.24 7.14 -2.27
CA PRO A 31 1.83 6.09 -1.37
C PRO A 31 3.03 5.56 -0.57
N THR A 32 2.82 5.29 0.71
CA THR A 32 3.73 4.46 1.50
C THR A 32 3.45 2.99 1.19
N CYS A 33 4.48 2.28 0.76
CA CYS A 33 4.47 0.83 0.60
C CYS A 33 4.96 0.16 1.88
N PHE A 34 4.34 -0.94 2.27
CA PHE A 34 4.66 -1.71 3.47
C PHE A 34 4.64 -3.20 3.13
N LEU A 35 5.69 -3.92 3.50
CA LEU A 35 5.79 -5.38 3.32
C LEU A 35 6.05 -6.02 4.68
N LEU A 36 5.19 -6.94 5.10
CA LEU A 36 5.38 -7.75 6.31
C LEU A 36 5.90 -9.12 5.94
N PHE A 37 6.94 -9.57 6.64
CA PHE A 37 7.59 -10.86 6.44
C PHE A 37 7.16 -11.87 7.51
N ASN A 38 7.40 -13.15 7.25
CA ASN A 38 7.19 -14.25 8.21
C ASN A 38 8.23 -14.31 9.34
N GLN A 39 9.32 -13.53 9.25
CA GLN A 39 10.45 -13.56 10.18
C GLN A 39 11.17 -12.22 10.23
N LYS A 40 12.09 -12.05 11.18
CA LYS A 40 12.87 -10.82 11.32
C LYS A 40 13.75 -10.58 10.08
N ILE A 41 13.81 -9.32 9.66
CA ILE A 41 14.58 -8.88 8.49
C ILE A 41 15.53 -7.73 8.85
N ASP A 42 16.54 -7.53 8.01
CA ASP A 42 17.26 -6.25 7.94
C ASP A 42 16.57 -5.37 6.90
N LYS A 43 15.94 -4.29 7.36
CA LYS A 43 15.15 -3.38 6.51
C LYS A 43 16.00 -2.71 5.44
N ASN A 44 17.26 -2.38 5.75
CA ASN A 44 18.17 -1.77 4.78
C ASN A 44 18.59 -2.76 3.72
N GLU A 45 18.89 -4.00 4.11
CA GLU A 45 19.22 -5.05 3.15
C GLU A 45 18.04 -5.37 2.25
N ILE A 46 16.83 -5.55 2.78
CA ILE A 46 15.64 -5.74 1.94
C ILE A 46 15.43 -4.54 1.01
N PHE A 47 15.55 -3.31 1.51
CA PHE A 47 15.37 -2.10 0.70
C PHE A 47 16.37 -1.97 -0.46
N LYS A 48 17.61 -2.46 -0.30
CA LYS A 48 18.59 -2.51 -1.39
C LYS A 48 18.19 -3.46 -2.51
N HIS A 49 17.42 -4.51 -2.21
CA HIS A 49 17.00 -5.52 -3.18
C HIS A 49 15.64 -5.24 -3.80
N LEU A 50 14.81 -4.40 -3.17
CA LEU A 50 13.49 -4.04 -3.70
C LEU A 50 13.60 -3.47 -5.11
N CYS A 51 12.73 -3.97 -5.99
CA CYS A 51 12.55 -3.48 -7.34
C CYS A 51 11.13 -2.96 -7.48
N VAL A 52 10.97 -1.82 -8.17
CA VAL A 52 9.66 -1.27 -8.50
C VAL A 52 9.58 -1.05 -10.00
N VAL A 53 8.54 -1.57 -10.63
CA VAL A 53 8.34 -1.54 -12.07
C VAL A 53 7.02 -0.85 -12.37
N ARG A 54 7.05 0.13 -13.26
CA ARG A 54 5.85 0.78 -13.79
C ARG A 54 5.23 -0.09 -14.89
N GLY A 55 3.92 0.02 -15.11
CA GLY A 55 3.18 -0.81 -16.08
C GLY A 55 3.67 -0.78 -17.54
N ASP A 56 4.54 0.16 -17.91
CA ASP A 56 5.23 0.21 -19.22
C ASP A 56 6.65 -0.41 -19.16
N GLU A 57 6.89 -1.29 -18.19
CA GLU A 57 8.16 -1.97 -17.91
C GLU A 57 9.31 -1.05 -17.45
N HIS A 58 9.04 0.24 -17.23
CA HIS A 58 10.04 1.16 -16.72
C HIS A 58 10.39 0.86 -15.25
N LYS A 59 11.66 0.52 -14.99
CA LYS A 59 12.17 0.29 -13.63
C LYS A 59 12.40 1.63 -12.91
N ILE A 60 11.75 1.80 -11.75
CA ILE A 60 12.02 2.90 -10.83
C ILE A 60 13.31 2.60 -10.08
N SER A 61 14.25 3.54 -10.06
CA SER A 61 15.51 3.37 -9.36
C SER A 61 15.32 3.43 -7.83
N ASN A 62 16.04 2.61 -7.06
CA ASN A 62 16.05 2.69 -5.60
C ASN A 62 16.49 4.07 -5.08
N LYS A 63 17.16 4.90 -5.90
CA LYS A 63 17.48 6.29 -5.55
C LYS A 63 16.24 7.19 -5.48
N GLN A 64 15.16 6.83 -6.17
CA GLN A 64 13.86 7.51 -6.17
C GLN A 64 12.94 7.01 -5.06
N LEU A 65 13.38 5.98 -4.31
CA LEU A 65 12.70 5.46 -3.14
C LEU A 65 13.38 5.99 -1.87
N GLU A 66 12.63 5.99 -0.78
CA GLU A 66 13.15 6.28 0.55
C GLU A 66 12.49 5.39 1.59
N LEU A 67 13.27 4.91 2.55
CA LEU A 67 12.73 4.24 3.73
C LEU A 67 11.91 5.23 4.56
N VAL A 68 10.76 4.78 5.04
CA VAL A 68 9.95 5.56 5.98
C VAL A 68 10.60 5.51 7.36
N ASP A 69 10.57 6.64 8.07
CA ASP A 69 11.03 6.70 9.46
C ASP A 69 10.32 5.66 10.33
N GLU A 70 11.08 5.01 11.21
CA GLU A 70 10.56 3.91 12.03
C GLU A 70 9.42 4.37 12.95
N THR A 71 9.48 5.59 13.48
CA THR A 71 8.44 6.13 14.37
C THR A 71 7.16 6.41 13.58
N ALA A 72 7.31 7.01 12.39
CA ALA A 72 6.19 7.26 11.48
C ALA A 72 5.54 5.95 11.01
N ALA A 73 6.33 5.00 10.52
CA ALA A 73 5.84 3.70 10.05
C ALA A 73 5.14 2.91 11.16
N LYS A 74 5.71 2.88 12.38
CA LYS A 74 5.05 2.26 13.53
C LYS A 74 3.72 2.91 13.84
N SER A 75 3.63 4.23 13.78
CA SER A 75 2.38 4.94 14.04
C SER A 75 1.32 4.65 12.98
N GLU A 76 1.72 4.66 11.70
CA GLU A 76 0.83 4.45 10.55
C GLU A 76 0.32 3.01 10.49
N PHE A 77 1.19 2.02 10.62
CA PHE A 77 0.86 0.60 10.42
C PHE A 77 0.57 -0.18 11.70
N LYS A 78 0.53 0.47 12.88
CA LYS A 78 0.31 -0.22 14.18
C LYS A 78 -0.88 -1.17 14.16
N SER A 79 -2.04 -0.69 13.71
CA SER A 79 -3.28 -1.47 13.71
C SER A 79 -3.16 -2.67 12.76
N PHE A 80 -2.57 -2.46 11.58
CA PHE A 80 -2.37 -3.51 10.58
C PHE A 80 -1.38 -4.58 11.05
N ILE A 81 -0.26 -4.18 11.66
CA ILE A 81 0.72 -5.10 12.25
C ILE A 81 0.06 -5.97 13.33
N ASN A 82 -0.73 -5.36 14.22
CA ASN A 82 -1.43 -6.10 15.27
C ASN A 82 -2.48 -7.07 14.70
N GLU A 83 -3.28 -6.63 13.72
CA GLU A 83 -4.30 -7.47 13.06
C GLU A 83 -3.68 -8.68 12.36
N LYS A 84 -2.50 -8.50 11.76
CA LYS A 84 -1.79 -9.55 11.02
C LYS A 84 -0.81 -10.37 11.86
N GLU A 85 -0.88 -10.21 13.18
CA GLU A 85 -0.01 -10.91 14.15
C GLU A 85 1.50 -10.72 13.83
N GLY A 86 1.86 -9.54 13.33
CA GLY A 86 3.23 -9.19 12.95
C GLY A 86 4.03 -8.57 14.10
N ASN A 87 5.34 -8.43 13.89
CA ASN A 87 6.27 -7.73 14.77
C ASN A 87 6.97 -6.58 14.02
N TYR A 88 7.31 -5.51 14.74
CA TYR A 88 8.04 -4.35 14.23
C TYR A 88 9.43 -4.64 13.64
N GLU A 89 10.00 -5.82 13.90
CA GLU A 89 11.27 -6.26 13.29
C GLU A 89 11.08 -7.05 11.98
N GLN A 90 9.83 -7.31 11.57
CA GLN A 90 9.49 -8.17 10.44
C GLN A 90 8.98 -7.39 9.23
N TYR A 91 9.09 -6.06 9.21
CA TYR A 91 8.55 -5.25 8.11
C TYR A 91 9.55 -4.27 7.54
N VAL A 92 9.38 -3.94 6.26
CA VAL A 92 10.01 -2.80 5.61
C VAL A 92 8.92 -1.86 5.10
N ALA A 93 9.10 -0.56 5.29
CA ALA A 93 8.22 0.46 4.76
C ALA A 93 9.05 1.48 3.97
N PHE A 94 8.57 1.86 2.79
CA PHE A 94 9.22 2.83 1.93
C PHE A 94 8.21 3.66 1.16
N THR A 95 8.62 4.83 0.68
CA THR A 95 7.80 5.71 -0.15
C THR A 95 8.62 6.23 -1.34
N PHE A 96 7.96 6.99 -2.21
CA PHE A 96 8.53 7.58 -3.42
C PHE A 96 8.90 9.04 -3.17
N LYS A 97 10.12 9.43 -3.54
CA LYS A 97 10.61 10.81 -3.37
C LYS A 97 9.86 11.80 -4.24
N ASP A 98 9.55 11.38 -5.46
CA ASP A 98 8.79 12.13 -6.44
C ASP A 98 7.37 11.58 -6.55
N ASP A 99 6.43 12.42 -7.00
CA ASP A 99 5.06 11.99 -7.27
C ASP A 99 5.05 10.93 -8.39
N LEU A 100 4.28 9.86 -8.16
CA LEU A 100 3.97 8.86 -9.17
C LEU A 100 3.08 9.43 -10.29
N LEU A 101 3.08 8.77 -11.44
CA LEU A 101 2.16 9.08 -12.52
C LEU A 101 0.74 8.66 -12.13
N LYS A 102 -0.27 9.44 -12.50
CA LYS A 102 -1.69 9.10 -12.36
C LYS A 102 -2.09 7.96 -13.29
N ALA A 103 -3.20 7.28 -13.00
CA ALA A 103 -3.77 6.23 -13.84
C ALA A 103 -2.73 5.17 -14.28
N THR A 104 -1.83 4.79 -13.36
CA THR A 104 -0.65 3.99 -13.68
C THR A 104 -0.52 2.84 -12.69
N GLN A 105 -0.27 1.63 -13.21
CA GLN A 105 0.05 0.47 -12.40
C GLN A 105 1.52 0.47 -11.99
N TYR A 106 1.79 0.11 -10.74
CA TYR A 106 3.13 -0.10 -10.20
C TYR A 106 3.20 -1.48 -9.55
N THR A 107 4.25 -2.22 -9.86
CA THR A 107 4.53 -3.56 -9.33
C THR A 107 5.77 -3.50 -8.44
N ILE A 108 5.61 -3.92 -7.19
CA ILE A 108 6.69 -4.09 -6.22
C ILE A 108 7.17 -5.53 -6.32
N GLN A 109 8.48 -5.72 -6.36
CA GLN A 109 9.12 -7.01 -6.45
C GLN A 109 10.18 -7.15 -5.34
N VAL A 110 10.15 -8.31 -4.68
CA VAL A 110 11.21 -8.80 -3.80
C VAL A 110 11.85 -9.99 -4.53
N PRO A 111 13.03 -9.81 -5.15
CA PRO A 111 13.66 -10.87 -5.93
C PRO A 111 14.13 -12.03 -5.05
N GLU A 112 14.47 -13.15 -5.69
CA GLU A 112 15.29 -14.21 -5.08
C GLU A 112 16.62 -13.64 -4.55
N GLY A 113 17.14 -14.19 -3.45
CA GLY A 113 18.42 -13.78 -2.86
C GLY A 113 18.33 -12.73 -1.75
N CYS A 114 17.13 -12.30 -1.36
CA CYS A 114 16.95 -11.35 -0.25
C CYS A 114 17.27 -12.00 1.11
N PRO A 115 18.10 -11.38 1.95
CA PRO A 115 18.58 -11.99 3.19
C PRO A 115 17.56 -11.96 4.34
N SER A 116 17.73 -12.90 5.27
CA SER A 116 17.09 -12.89 6.59
C SER A 116 18.00 -12.23 7.63
N ALA A 117 17.42 -11.74 8.73
CA ALA A 117 18.18 -11.34 9.92
C ALA A 117 18.27 -12.46 10.98
N GLU A 118 17.59 -13.59 10.78
CA GLU A 118 17.58 -14.72 11.73
C GLU A 118 18.55 -15.84 11.35
N GLY A 119 18.96 -15.92 10.09
CA GLY A 119 19.79 -17.01 9.59
C GLY A 119 20.34 -16.74 8.19
N PRO A 120 21.18 -17.65 7.67
CA PRO A 120 21.90 -17.45 6.41
C PRO A 120 21.04 -17.69 5.15
N LEU A 121 19.83 -18.23 5.30
CA LEU A 121 18.96 -18.51 4.15
C LEU A 121 18.37 -17.22 3.56
N VAL A 122 18.24 -17.22 2.25
CA VAL A 122 17.70 -16.12 1.44
C VAL A 122 16.35 -16.48 0.84
N THR A 123 15.59 -15.50 0.32
CA THR A 123 14.42 -15.80 -0.53
C THR A 123 14.82 -16.73 -1.68
N THR A 124 14.01 -17.74 -1.97
CA THR A 124 14.27 -18.75 -3.02
C THR A 124 13.47 -18.52 -4.30
N SER A 125 12.56 -17.55 -4.28
CA SER A 125 11.76 -17.16 -5.44
C SER A 125 11.40 -15.68 -5.36
N GLU A 126 11.13 -15.05 -6.50
CA GLU A 126 10.58 -13.70 -6.54
C GLU A 126 9.16 -13.69 -5.93
N TRP A 127 8.90 -12.66 -5.12
CA TRP A 127 7.56 -12.27 -4.71
C TRP A 127 7.21 -10.93 -5.36
N SER A 128 5.96 -10.75 -5.78
CA SER A 128 5.49 -9.48 -6.36
C SER A 128 4.05 -9.15 -5.98
N ALA A 129 3.75 -7.86 -5.87
CA ALA A 129 2.39 -7.35 -5.76
C ALA A 129 2.26 -5.99 -6.48
N SER A 130 1.04 -5.63 -6.87
CA SER A 130 0.79 -4.42 -7.65
C SER A 130 -0.31 -3.55 -7.04
N PHE A 131 -0.19 -2.25 -7.27
CA PHE A 131 -1.22 -1.25 -6.99
C PHE A 131 -1.34 -0.28 -8.17
N ASN A 132 -2.40 0.53 -8.18
CA ASN A 132 -2.64 1.53 -9.21
C ASN A 132 -2.80 2.91 -8.58
N THR A 133 -2.28 3.94 -9.23
CA THR A 133 -2.63 5.32 -8.88
C THR A 133 -3.98 5.70 -9.49
N TYR A 134 -4.73 6.53 -8.78
CA TYR A 134 -6.07 6.97 -9.17
C TYR A 134 -6.17 7.52 -10.60
N GLU A 135 -7.28 7.21 -11.27
CA GLU A 135 -7.63 7.77 -12.57
C GLU A 135 -8.02 9.26 -12.49
N PRO A 136 -8.14 10.00 -13.61
CA PRO A 136 -8.84 11.28 -13.59
C PRO A 136 -10.21 11.15 -12.91
N LEU A 137 -10.51 12.09 -11.99
CA LEU A 137 -11.73 12.06 -11.21
C LEU A 137 -12.97 12.27 -12.09
N LYS A 138 -13.94 11.39 -11.97
CA LYS A 138 -15.21 11.39 -12.69
C LYS A 138 -16.35 11.14 -11.71
N ILE A 139 -17.49 11.79 -11.94
CA ILE A 139 -18.75 11.41 -11.30
C ILE A 139 -19.31 10.24 -12.13
N ILE A 140 -19.50 9.09 -11.49
CA ILE A 140 -20.00 7.88 -12.14
C ILE A 140 -21.46 7.60 -11.78
N ASP A 141 -21.96 8.19 -10.70
CA ASP A 141 -23.36 8.13 -10.31
C ASP A 141 -23.72 9.33 -9.43
N TRP A 142 -24.99 9.69 -9.38
CA TRP A 142 -25.50 10.75 -8.51
C TRP A 142 -26.97 10.54 -8.19
N PHE A 143 -27.39 11.02 -7.02
CA PHE A 143 -28.79 10.99 -6.60
C PHE A 143 -29.23 12.38 -6.12
N PRO A 144 -30.44 12.86 -6.48
CA PRO A 144 -31.34 12.31 -7.50
C PRO A 144 -30.74 12.36 -8.91
N ASN A 145 -30.94 11.31 -9.70
CA ASN A 145 -30.47 11.25 -11.08
C ASN A 145 -31.56 11.71 -12.05
N THR A 146 -31.45 12.93 -12.57
CA THR A 146 -32.42 13.48 -13.53
C THR A 146 -32.49 12.72 -14.86
N ASN A 147 -31.47 11.92 -15.16
CA ASN A 147 -31.41 11.09 -16.37
C ASN A 147 -32.05 9.70 -16.17
N ASP A 148 -32.40 9.33 -14.94
CA ASP A 148 -33.10 8.10 -14.62
C ASP A 148 -34.57 8.42 -14.28
N GLU A 149 -35.51 7.90 -15.06
CA GLU A 149 -36.95 8.17 -14.87
C GLU A 149 -37.46 7.76 -13.47
N TRP A 150 -36.83 6.75 -12.84
CA TRP A 150 -37.20 6.27 -11.51
C TRP A 150 -36.56 7.10 -10.38
N GLN A 151 -35.49 7.84 -10.67
CA GLN A 151 -34.76 8.67 -9.69
C GLN A 151 -34.86 10.17 -9.96
N LYS A 152 -35.67 10.57 -10.94
CA LYS A 152 -35.82 11.95 -11.38
C LYS A 152 -36.39 12.91 -10.32
N THR A 153 -37.13 12.39 -9.35
CA THR A 153 -37.86 13.21 -8.37
C THR A 153 -37.33 13.00 -6.96
N ALA A 154 -36.73 14.04 -6.37
CA ALA A 154 -36.41 14.06 -4.94
C ALA A 154 -37.57 14.67 -4.14
N LEU A 155 -38.04 13.94 -3.12
CA LEU A 155 -38.97 14.48 -2.13
C LEU A 155 -38.24 15.44 -1.18
N PRO A 156 -38.92 16.46 -0.61
CA PRO A 156 -38.35 17.31 0.44
C PRO A 156 -37.74 16.46 1.57
N GLY A 157 -36.55 16.85 2.03
CA GLY A 157 -35.82 16.15 3.10
C GLY A 157 -34.99 14.94 2.66
N ARG A 158 -34.98 14.58 1.36
CA ARG A 158 -34.05 13.57 0.82
C ARG A 158 -32.62 14.13 0.75
N THR A 159 -31.63 13.28 1.02
CA THR A 159 -30.22 13.62 0.74
C THR A 159 -29.98 13.64 -0.77
N TRP A 160 -28.94 14.36 -1.17
CA TRP A 160 -28.28 14.14 -2.45
C TRP A 160 -26.95 13.40 -2.20
N SER A 161 -26.42 12.75 -3.23
CA SER A 161 -25.11 12.09 -3.17
C SER A 161 -24.44 12.09 -4.54
N LEU A 162 -23.11 12.07 -4.55
CA LEU A 162 -22.28 11.84 -5.73
C LEU A 162 -21.41 10.62 -5.48
N THR A 163 -21.31 9.75 -6.46
CA THR A 163 -20.39 8.63 -6.48
C THR A 163 -19.28 8.93 -7.48
N PHE A 164 -18.03 8.81 -7.03
CA PHE A 164 -16.85 9.03 -7.84
C PHE A 164 -16.20 7.71 -8.24
N ASN A 165 -15.44 7.71 -9.33
CA ASN A 165 -14.67 6.53 -9.75
C ASN A 165 -13.49 6.20 -8.83
N ASN A 166 -13.02 7.16 -8.02
CA ASN A 166 -11.87 6.99 -7.15
C ASN A 166 -12.22 7.33 -5.70
N SER A 167 -11.45 6.78 -4.76
CA SER A 167 -11.49 7.22 -3.36
C SER A 167 -10.99 8.65 -3.23
N LEU A 168 -11.70 9.48 -2.46
CA LEU A 168 -11.34 10.87 -2.20
C LEU A 168 -10.68 11.02 -0.83
N ASP A 169 -9.73 11.95 -0.71
CA ASP A 169 -9.26 12.41 0.59
C ASP A 169 -10.36 13.26 1.26
N HIS A 170 -11.09 12.64 2.19
CA HIS A 170 -12.19 13.26 2.92
C HIS A 170 -11.80 14.56 3.65
N SER A 171 -10.52 14.72 4.03
CA SER A 171 -10.06 15.94 4.71
C SER A 171 -10.06 17.18 3.80
N THR A 172 -10.00 16.95 2.48
CA THR A 172 -10.01 18.01 1.46
C THR A 172 -11.41 18.42 1.03
N ILE A 173 -12.42 17.60 1.34
CA ILE A 173 -13.80 17.82 0.90
C ILE A 173 -14.47 18.84 1.80
N LYS A 174 -14.72 20.03 1.24
CA LYS A 174 -15.33 21.17 1.94
C LYS A 174 -16.65 21.57 1.27
N LYS A 175 -17.61 22.07 2.05
CA LYS A 175 -18.91 22.56 1.55
C LYS A 175 -18.75 23.59 0.42
N SER A 176 -17.69 24.41 0.47
CA SER A 176 -17.36 25.42 -0.54
C SER A 176 -17.02 24.87 -1.92
N LEU A 177 -16.75 23.57 -2.06
CA LEU A 177 -16.57 22.91 -3.36
C LEU A 177 -17.89 22.76 -4.12
N PHE A 178 -19.02 22.93 -3.43
CA PHE A 178 -20.36 22.74 -3.96
C PHE A 178 -21.14 24.05 -3.93
N ARG A 179 -21.85 24.33 -5.03
CA ARG A 179 -22.78 25.46 -5.14
C ARG A 179 -24.20 24.92 -5.15
N PHE A 180 -25.03 25.43 -4.26
CA PHE A 180 -26.44 25.05 -4.15
C PHE A 180 -27.32 26.23 -4.52
N GLU A 181 -28.22 26.03 -5.47
CA GLU A 181 -29.18 27.05 -5.90
C GLU A 181 -30.60 26.47 -6.03
N PRO A 182 -31.63 27.15 -5.47
CA PRO A 182 -31.54 28.33 -4.62
C PRO A 182 -30.82 28.02 -3.30
N GLU A 183 -30.41 29.06 -2.57
CA GLU A 183 -29.78 28.88 -1.26
C GLU A 183 -30.76 28.19 -0.31
N VAL A 184 -30.33 27.07 0.30
CA VAL A 184 -31.15 26.26 1.20
C VAL A 184 -30.64 26.50 2.62
N SER A 185 -31.54 26.93 3.52
CA SER A 185 -31.24 27.27 4.92
C SER A 185 -31.05 26.04 5.80
#